data_AF-A0A349E7W2-F1
#
_entry.id   AF-A0A349E7W2-F1
#
_cell.length_a   1.000
_cell.length_b   1.000
_cell.length_c   1.000
_cell.angle_alpha   90.00
_cell.angle_beta   90.00
_cell.angle_gamma   90.00
#
_symmetry.space_group_name_H-M   'P 1'
#
loop_
_entity.id
_entity.type
_entity.pdbx_description
1 polymer ?
#
loop_
_entity_poly.entity_id
_entity_poly.type
_entity_poly.pdbx_seq_one_letter_code
_entity_poly.pdbx_strand_id
1 'polypeptide(L)'
;MKSLVAVDKAQCRIGGQALLKVEHFSIERGQHWCVFGRNGSGKTLLANLIAAKRRESSSYVSYATSFDPALDLYAVSFEEQQRLWARDNRLDISEYSSNAQDKGTVVEELIRASRARQTQDDSLFARLVEQLALKGVLSKGIRFLSSGQMRKVLIARALYAYREGAVRLLILDDPLESID
;
A
#
# COMPACT_ATOMS: atom_id res chain seq x y z
N MET A 1 7.69 26.45 -3.77
CA MET A 1 7.13 25.16 -4.23
C MET A 1 6.31 24.57 -3.10
N LYS A 2 5.20 23.86 -3.37
CA LYS A 2 4.26 23.38 -2.33
C LYS A 2 4.47 21.88 -2.12
N SER A 3 4.82 21.47 -0.90
CA SER A 3 4.99 20.07 -0.52
C SER A 3 3.69 19.27 -0.74
N LEU A 4 3.85 18.03 -1.21
CA LEU A 4 2.75 17.06 -1.28
C LEU A 4 2.47 16.48 0.10
N VAL A 5 3.52 16.07 0.80
CA VAL A 5 3.50 15.63 2.19
C VAL A 5 4.66 16.29 2.92
N ALA A 6 4.43 16.75 4.14
CA ALA A 6 5.49 17.20 5.04
C ALA A 6 5.32 16.56 6.41
N VAL A 7 6.45 16.21 7.02
CA VAL A 7 6.60 15.69 8.37
C VAL A 7 7.41 16.71 9.16
N ASP A 8 6.84 17.23 10.24
CA ASP A 8 7.42 18.30 11.04
C ASP A 8 7.54 17.88 12.51
N LYS A 9 8.77 17.95 13.04
CA LYS A 9 9.10 17.68 14.45
C LYS A 9 8.53 16.36 14.99
N ALA A 10 8.50 15.33 14.15
CA ALA A 10 7.98 14.03 14.54
C ALA A 10 8.87 13.37 15.59
N GLN A 11 8.24 12.90 16.67
CA GLN A 11 8.86 12.10 17.71
C GLN A 11 7.97 10.91 18.00
N CYS A 12 8.29 9.76 17.39
CA CYS A 12 7.47 8.56 17.49
C CYS A 12 8.25 7.46 18.20
N ARG A 13 7.64 6.85 19.21
CA ARG A 13 8.24 5.73 19.96
C ARG A 13 7.70 4.38 19.49
N ILE A 14 8.58 3.38 19.42
CA ILE A 14 8.24 1.95 19.27
C ILE A 14 8.62 1.25 20.57
N GLY A 15 7.61 0.81 21.33
CA GLY A 15 7.83 0.33 22.69
C GLY A 15 8.46 1.41 23.60
N GLY A 16 9.12 0.97 24.67
CA GLY A 16 9.76 1.88 25.64
C GLY A 16 11.12 2.44 25.21
N GLN A 17 11.73 1.99 24.10
CA GLN A 17 13.15 2.24 23.81
C GLN A 17 13.48 2.87 22.45
N ALA A 18 12.77 2.56 21.37
CA ALA A 18 13.14 3.07 20.04
C ALA A 18 12.40 4.37 19.71
N LEU A 19 13.13 5.40 19.27
CA LEU A 19 12.59 6.71 18.91
C LEU A 19 12.93 7.03 17.45
N LEU A 20 11.92 7.21 16.61
CA LEU A 20 12.07 7.96 15.36
C LEU A 20 12.01 9.45 15.70
N LYS A 21 13.01 10.21 15.26
CA LYS A 21 13.03 11.66 15.35
C LYS A 21 13.22 12.25 13.95
N VAL A 22 12.30 13.10 13.53
CA VAL A 22 12.36 13.82 12.25
C VAL A 22 12.19 15.30 12.56
N GLU A 23 13.21 16.11 12.27
CA GLU A 23 13.13 17.57 12.45
C GLU A 23 12.22 18.20 11.39
N HIS A 24 12.54 17.96 10.12
CA HIS A 24 11.73 18.34 8.97
C HIS A 24 12.02 17.38 7.82
N PHE A 25 10.97 16.88 7.17
CA PHE A 25 11.08 16.09 5.95
C PHE A 25 9.89 16.39 5.06
N SER A 26 10.10 16.69 3.79
CA SER A 26 9.02 16.99 2.86
C SER A 26 9.26 16.32 1.51
N ILE A 27 8.16 15.91 0.89
CA ILE A 27 8.13 15.30 -0.43
C ILE A 27 7.31 16.22 -1.33
N GLU A 28 7.90 16.63 -2.45
CA GLU A 28 7.18 17.35 -3.51
C GLU A 28 6.70 16.41 -4.61
N ARG A 29 5.76 16.89 -5.44
CA ARG A 29 5.27 16.10 -6.58
C ARG A 29 6.41 15.83 -7.57
N GLY A 30 6.47 14.59 -8.06
CA GLY A 30 7.49 14.16 -9.01
C GLY A 30 8.84 13.80 -8.36
N GLN A 31 8.99 13.98 -7.04
CA GLN A 31 10.18 13.53 -6.34
C GLN A 31 10.12 12.02 -6.05
N HIS A 32 11.30 11.40 -6.10
CA HIS A 32 11.52 10.04 -5.66
C HIS A 32 12.52 10.07 -4.52
N TRP A 33 12.14 9.51 -3.38
CA TRP A 33 12.97 9.46 -2.19
C TRP A 33 13.32 8.02 -1.86
N CYS A 34 14.57 7.82 -1.45
CA CYS A 34 15.01 6.55 -0.89
C CYS A 34 15.51 6.78 0.54
N VAL A 35 14.91 6.07 1.49
CA VAL A 35 15.23 6.18 2.92
C VAL A 35 15.99 4.94 3.34
N PHE A 36 17.26 5.12 3.70
CA PHE A 36 18.13 4.03 4.12
C PHE A 36 18.41 4.08 5.62
N GLY A 37 18.69 2.91 6.20
CA GLY A 37 18.98 2.78 7.62
C GLY A 37 19.00 1.32 8.05
N ARG A 38 19.59 1.05 9.22
CA ARG A 38 19.65 -0.31 9.79
C ARG A 38 18.26 -0.85 10.11
N ASN A 39 18.14 -2.17 10.29
CA ASN A 39 16.91 -2.76 10.82
C ASN A 39 16.62 -2.16 12.20
N GLY A 40 15.37 -1.79 12.43
CA GLY A 40 14.94 -1.10 13.65
C GLY A 40 15.20 0.42 13.68
N SER A 41 15.77 1.03 12.62
CA SER A 41 16.01 2.49 12.58
C SER A 41 14.76 3.37 12.42
N GLY A 42 13.56 2.77 12.36
CA GLY A 42 12.30 3.50 12.23
C GLY A 42 11.83 3.79 10.80
N LYS A 43 12.40 3.14 9.76
CA LYS A 43 11.97 3.33 8.35
C LYS A 43 10.48 3.05 8.15
N THR A 44 10.03 1.85 8.52
CA THR A 44 8.60 1.47 8.50
C THR A 44 7.75 2.39 9.37
N LEU A 45 8.31 2.91 10.48
CA LEU A 45 7.59 3.86 11.33
C LEU A 45 7.34 5.19 10.61
N LEU A 46 8.35 5.72 9.91
CA LEU A 46 8.23 6.91 9.08
C LEU A 46 7.23 6.67 7.95
N ALA A 47 7.31 5.52 7.27
CA ALA A 47 6.37 5.13 6.23
C ALA A 47 4.93 5.11 6.74
N ASN A 48 4.68 4.51 7.91
CA ASN A 48 3.36 4.46 8.53
C ASN A 48 2.85 5.82 9.01
N LEU A 49 3.76 6.69 9.45
CA LEU A 49 3.44 8.06 9.83
C LEU A 49 2.96 8.85 8.61
N ILE A 50 3.72 8.80 7.51
CA ILE A 50 3.37 9.40 6.21
C ILE A 50 2.08 8.79 5.64
N ALA A 51 1.83 7.51 5.89
CA ALA A 51 0.63 6.81 5.42
C ALA A 51 -0.64 7.07 6.25
N ALA A 52 -0.60 7.98 7.23
CA ALA A 52 -1.67 8.21 8.20
C ALA A 52 -2.11 6.94 8.98
N LYS A 53 -1.24 5.92 9.07
CA LYS A 53 -1.54 4.63 9.75
C LYS A 53 -1.34 4.69 11.26
N ARG A 54 -0.78 5.79 11.78
CA ARG A 54 -0.59 5.99 13.23
C ARG A 54 -1.53 7.05 13.77
N ARG A 55 -1.96 6.88 15.03
CA ARG A 55 -2.79 7.87 15.74
C ARG A 55 -2.14 9.25 15.81
N GLU A 56 -0.82 9.28 15.97
CA GLU A 56 -0.04 10.52 16.07
C GLU A 56 0.27 11.18 14.71
N SER A 57 -0.13 10.57 13.58
CA SER A 57 0.19 11.10 12.25
C SER A 57 -0.37 12.50 12.05
N SER A 58 -1.59 12.78 12.52
CA SER A 58 -2.22 14.10 12.41
C SER A 58 -1.49 15.20 13.18
N SER A 59 -0.63 14.84 14.15
CA SER A 59 0.17 15.80 14.92
C SER A 59 1.46 16.20 14.21
N TYR A 60 1.93 15.38 13.27
CA TYR A 60 3.26 15.51 12.67
C TYR A 60 3.24 15.63 11.15
N VAL A 61 2.18 15.17 10.49
CA VAL A 61 2.10 15.07 9.04
C VAL A 61 1.04 16.00 8.51
N SER A 62 1.45 16.82 7.54
CA SER A 62 0.57 17.65 6.74
C SER A 62 0.56 17.18 5.29
N TYR A 63 -0.59 17.30 4.64
CA TYR A 63 -0.79 16.91 3.26
C TYR A 63 -1.23 18.12 2.44
N ALA A 64 -0.91 18.14 1.15
CA ALA A 64 -1.49 19.09 0.22
C ALA A 64 -3.03 18.97 0.22
N THR A 65 -3.73 20.09 0.06
CA THR A 65 -5.20 20.17 0.05
C THR A 65 -5.88 19.27 -1.00
N SER A 66 -5.14 18.89 -2.04
CA SER A 66 -5.60 18.03 -3.13
C SER A 66 -5.19 16.56 -2.94
N PHE A 67 -4.78 16.16 -1.74
CA PHE A 67 -4.26 14.82 -1.45
C PHE A 67 -4.97 14.26 -0.23
N ASP A 68 -5.61 13.12 -0.40
CA ASP A 68 -6.19 12.35 0.70
C ASP A 68 -5.38 11.06 0.88
N PRO A 69 -4.66 10.86 2.01
CA PRO A 69 -3.89 9.64 2.23
C PRO A 69 -4.74 8.36 2.20
N ALA A 70 -6.05 8.42 2.45
CA ALA A 70 -6.93 7.25 2.35
C ALA A 70 -7.21 6.83 0.90
N LEU A 71 -7.17 7.77 -0.04
CA LEU A 71 -7.52 7.54 -1.45
C LEU A 71 -6.30 7.53 -2.37
N ASP A 72 -5.29 8.33 -2.06
CA ASP A 72 -4.18 8.69 -2.94
C ASP A 72 -2.85 8.03 -2.58
N LEU A 73 -2.80 7.34 -1.45
CA LEU A 73 -1.60 6.62 -0.99
C LEU A 73 -1.74 5.12 -1.16
N TYR A 74 -0.75 4.51 -1.80
CA TYR A 74 -0.61 3.07 -1.90
C TYR A 74 0.70 2.65 -1.26
N ALA A 75 0.68 1.54 -0.52
CA ALA A 75 1.85 0.96 0.10
C ALA A 75 2.07 -0.45 -0.44
N VAL A 76 3.31 -0.75 -0.83
CA VAL A 76 3.79 -2.12 -1.06
C VAL A 76 4.68 -2.46 0.11
N SER A 77 4.11 -3.13 1.11
CA SER A 77 4.80 -3.51 2.35
C SER A 77 4.22 -4.79 2.94
N PHE A 78 4.99 -5.44 3.82
CA PHE A 78 4.52 -6.60 4.58
C PHE A 78 3.28 -6.26 5.44
N GLU A 79 3.24 -5.08 6.04
CA GLU A 79 2.09 -4.64 6.84
C GLU A 79 0.82 -4.47 6.00
N GLU A 80 0.92 -3.94 4.77
CA GLU A 80 -0.23 -3.84 3.88
C GLU A 80 -0.74 -5.23 3.46
N GLN A 81 0.17 -6.17 3.20
CA GLN A 81 -0.18 -7.56 2.94
C GLN A 81 -0.97 -8.17 4.11
N GLN A 82 -0.47 -8.02 5.34
CA GLN A 82 -1.14 -8.51 6.54
C GLN A 82 -2.51 -7.85 6.76
N ARG A 83 -2.63 -6.55 6.50
CA ARG A 83 -3.90 -5.82 6.60
C ARG A 83 -4.95 -6.37 5.65
N LEU A 84 -4.56 -6.68 4.40
CA LEU A 84 -5.47 -7.25 3.41
C LEU A 84 -5.92 -8.66 3.80
N TRP A 85 -5.00 -9.51 4.25
CA TRP A 85 -5.35 -10.85 4.74
C TRP A 85 -6.26 -10.80 5.98
N ALA A 86 -5.96 -9.94 6.96
CA ALA A 86 -6.80 -9.77 8.14
C ALA A 86 -8.21 -9.28 7.77
N ARG A 87 -8.32 -8.41 6.77
CA ARG A 87 -9.63 -7.97 6.24
C ARG A 87 -10.36 -9.12 5.56
N ASP A 88 -9.65 -9.90 4.74
CA ASP A 88 -10.22 -11.02 4.01
C ASP A 88 -10.76 -12.11 4.95
N ASN A 89 -9.97 -12.49 5.96
CA ASN A 89 -10.37 -13.48 6.96
C ASN A 89 -11.58 -13.03 7.81
N ARG A 90 -11.75 -11.72 8.06
CA ARG A 90 -12.92 -11.20 8.78
C ARG A 90 -14.21 -11.26 7.95
N LEU A 91 -14.08 -11.34 6.63
CA LEU A 91 -15.20 -11.43 5.71
C LEU A 91 -15.48 -12.88 5.30
N ASP A 92 -14.67 -13.82 5.80
CA ASP A 92 -14.87 -15.25 5.58
C ASP A 92 -16.15 -15.71 6.28
N ILE A 93 -17.10 -16.17 5.47
CA ILE A 93 -18.40 -16.69 5.91
C ILE A 93 -18.52 -18.19 5.67
N SER A 94 -17.43 -18.89 5.38
CA SER A 94 -17.40 -20.35 5.15
C SER A 94 -17.95 -21.15 6.35
N GLU A 95 -17.88 -20.59 7.56
CA GLU A 95 -18.49 -21.18 8.77
C GLU A 95 -20.03 -21.13 8.75
N TYR A 96 -20.65 -20.29 7.92
CA TYR A 96 -22.11 -20.08 7.90
C TYR A 96 -22.85 -20.84 6.79
N SER A 97 -22.14 -21.48 5.85
CA SER A 97 -22.80 -22.32 4.82
C SER A 97 -21.86 -23.38 4.27
N SER A 98 -22.26 -24.65 4.40
CA SER A 98 -21.56 -25.82 3.86
C SER A 98 -21.40 -25.81 2.33
N ASN A 99 -22.13 -24.95 1.62
CA ASN A 99 -22.11 -24.82 0.16
C ASN A 99 -21.44 -23.51 -0.33
N ALA A 100 -20.96 -22.65 0.57
CA ALA A 100 -20.26 -21.42 0.18
C ALA A 100 -18.83 -21.74 -0.23
N GLN A 101 -18.54 -21.75 -1.53
CA GLN A 101 -17.17 -21.65 -2.03
C GLN A 101 -16.70 -20.20 -1.87
N ASP A 102 -16.36 -19.79 -0.66
CA ASP A 102 -15.74 -18.47 -0.45
C ASP A 102 -14.37 -18.46 -1.13
N LYS A 103 -14.29 -17.75 -2.26
CA LYS A 103 -13.03 -17.53 -2.97
C LYS A 103 -12.16 -16.49 -2.26
N GLY A 104 -12.68 -15.80 -1.25
CA GLY A 104 -12.08 -14.62 -0.65
C GLY A 104 -12.04 -13.44 -1.63
N THR A 105 -11.28 -12.41 -1.27
CA THR A 105 -11.02 -11.26 -2.13
C THR A 105 -10.24 -11.71 -3.35
N VAL A 106 -10.88 -11.66 -4.52
CA VAL A 106 -10.29 -12.07 -5.79
C VAL A 106 -9.21 -11.08 -6.24
N VAL A 107 -8.10 -11.59 -6.77
CA VAL A 107 -6.94 -10.77 -7.20
C VAL A 107 -7.33 -9.71 -8.22
N GLU A 108 -8.07 -10.08 -9.25
CA GLU A 108 -8.54 -9.13 -10.26
C GLU A 108 -9.38 -8.00 -9.65
N GLU A 109 -10.33 -8.35 -8.79
CA GLU A 109 -11.20 -7.39 -8.12
C GLU A 109 -10.40 -6.44 -7.22
N LEU A 110 -9.43 -6.97 -6.47
CA LEU A 110 -8.57 -6.17 -5.60
C LEU A 110 -7.75 -5.13 -6.38
N ILE A 111 -7.16 -5.53 -7.52
CA ILE A 111 -6.40 -4.62 -8.38
C ILE A 111 -7.35 -3.58 -8.96
N ARG A 112 -8.45 -4.02 -9.58
CA ARG A 112 -9.40 -3.12 -10.26
C ARG A 112 -10.07 -2.12 -9.31
N ALA A 113 -10.29 -2.50 -8.06
CA ALA A 113 -10.85 -1.64 -7.03
C ALA A 113 -9.97 -0.44 -6.65
N SER A 114 -8.71 -0.37 -7.09
CA SER A 114 -7.87 0.83 -6.89
C SER A 114 -8.25 2.01 -7.80
N ARG A 115 -9.20 1.77 -8.74
CA ARG A 115 -9.85 2.79 -9.55
C ARG A 115 -11.38 2.68 -9.46
N ALA A 116 -12.05 3.83 -9.57
CA ALA A 116 -13.49 3.84 -9.74
C ALA A 116 -13.88 3.21 -11.10
N ARG A 117 -15.07 2.62 -11.20
CA ARG A 117 -15.52 1.83 -12.36
C ARG A 117 -15.39 2.59 -13.69
N GLN A 118 -15.72 3.87 -13.71
CA GLN A 118 -15.64 4.76 -14.86
C GLN A 118 -14.21 5.15 -15.27
N THR A 119 -13.22 4.88 -14.40
CA THR A 119 -11.80 5.17 -14.66
C THR A 119 -10.95 3.90 -14.81
N GLN A 120 -11.59 2.72 -14.87
CA GLN A 120 -10.87 1.48 -15.14
C GLN A 120 -10.22 1.53 -16.53
N ASP A 121 -9.09 0.86 -16.67
CA ASP A 121 -8.22 0.91 -17.84
C ASP A 121 -7.73 -0.50 -18.16
N ASP A 122 -8.44 -1.18 -19.06
CA ASP A 122 -8.16 -2.56 -19.40
C ASP A 122 -6.80 -2.74 -20.07
N SER A 123 -6.31 -1.70 -20.77
CA SER A 123 -4.98 -1.74 -21.39
C SER A 123 -3.87 -1.73 -20.33
N LEU A 124 -3.94 -0.83 -19.35
CA LEU A 124 -3.01 -0.84 -18.22
C LEU A 124 -3.12 -2.13 -17.41
N PHE A 125 -4.34 -2.59 -17.12
CA PHE A 125 -4.56 -3.83 -16.39
C PHE A 125 -3.88 -5.01 -17.09
N ALA A 126 -4.15 -5.21 -18.38
CA ALA A 126 -3.56 -6.29 -19.16
C ALA A 126 -2.02 -6.24 -19.17
N ARG A 127 -1.44 -5.04 -19.35
CA ARG A 127 0.02 -4.84 -19.30
C ARG A 127 0.61 -5.22 -17.95
N LEU A 128 0.01 -4.77 -16.84
CA LEU A 128 0.49 -5.10 -15.49
C LEU A 128 0.38 -6.59 -15.19
N VAL A 129 -0.72 -7.23 -15.60
CA VAL A 129 -0.92 -8.67 -15.46
C VAL A 129 0.15 -9.47 -16.20
N GLU A 130 0.53 -9.03 -17.39
CA GLU A 130 1.57 -9.66 -18.18
C GLU A 130 2.96 -9.43 -17.60
N GLN A 131 3.34 -8.18 -17.34
CA GLN A 131 4.67 -7.83 -16.80
C GLN A 131 4.96 -8.45 -15.44
N LEU A 132 3.93 -8.65 -14.62
CA LEU A 132 4.05 -9.23 -13.28
C LEU A 132 3.66 -10.73 -13.24
N ALA A 133 3.44 -11.36 -14.40
CA ALA A 133 3.10 -12.79 -14.52
C ALA A 133 1.91 -13.23 -13.65
N LEU A 134 0.83 -12.42 -13.61
CA LEU A 134 -0.32 -12.64 -12.74
C LEU A 134 -1.46 -13.46 -13.37
N LYS A 135 -1.35 -13.82 -14.67
CA LYS A 135 -2.42 -14.52 -15.41
C LYS A 135 -2.96 -15.76 -14.67
N GLY A 136 -2.07 -16.56 -14.10
CA GLY A 136 -2.44 -17.81 -13.39
C GLY A 136 -3.05 -17.63 -11.99
N VAL A 137 -3.16 -16.39 -11.49
CA VAL A 137 -3.67 -16.12 -10.14
C VAL A 137 -4.84 -15.13 -10.10
N LEU A 138 -5.23 -14.53 -11.24
CA LEU A 138 -6.27 -13.50 -11.29
C LEU A 138 -7.60 -13.90 -10.66
N SER A 139 -8.01 -15.16 -10.84
CA SER A 139 -9.27 -15.71 -10.34
C SER A 139 -9.16 -16.30 -8.92
N LYS A 140 -7.97 -16.27 -8.31
CA LYS A 140 -7.74 -16.79 -6.97
C LYS A 140 -8.02 -15.73 -5.91
N GLY A 141 -8.37 -16.19 -4.71
CA GLY A 141 -8.35 -15.36 -3.52
C GLY A 141 -6.94 -15.00 -3.08
N ILE A 142 -6.76 -13.79 -2.56
CA ILE A 142 -5.45 -13.31 -2.08
C ILE A 142 -4.85 -14.15 -0.94
N ARG A 143 -5.68 -14.86 -0.16
CA ARG A 143 -5.23 -15.75 0.92
C ARG A 143 -4.55 -17.04 0.42
N PHE A 144 -4.75 -17.39 -0.86
CA PHE A 144 -4.20 -18.60 -1.47
C PHE A 144 -2.93 -18.35 -2.29
N LEU A 145 -2.40 -17.12 -2.25
CA LEU A 145 -1.19 -16.75 -2.98
C LEU A 145 0.07 -17.02 -2.16
N SER A 146 1.18 -17.32 -2.85
CA SER A 146 2.49 -17.25 -2.22
C SER A 146 2.82 -15.80 -1.83
N SER A 147 3.78 -15.60 -0.92
CA SER A 147 4.25 -14.26 -0.54
C SER A 147 4.72 -13.45 -1.75
N GLY A 148 5.50 -14.06 -2.66
CA GLY A 148 5.95 -13.41 -3.89
C GLY A 148 4.81 -13.05 -4.86
N GLN A 149 3.82 -13.94 -5.02
CA GLN A 149 2.63 -13.63 -5.81
C GLN A 149 1.84 -12.47 -5.21
N MET A 150 1.62 -12.49 -3.90
CA MET A 150 0.91 -11.42 -3.21
C MET A 150 1.66 -10.08 -3.31
N ARG A 151 3.00 -10.10 -3.24
CA ARG A 151 3.83 -8.91 -3.44
C ARG A 151 3.67 -8.35 -4.86
N LYS A 152 3.68 -9.20 -5.90
CA LYS A 152 3.40 -8.80 -7.29
C LYS A 152 1.98 -8.23 -7.43
N VAL A 153 0.98 -8.79 -6.76
CA VAL A 153 -0.40 -8.24 -6.71
C VAL A 153 -0.44 -6.86 -6.06
N LEU A 154 0.28 -6.63 -4.96
CA LEU A 154 0.37 -5.31 -4.32
C LEU A 154 1.02 -4.27 -5.24
N ILE A 155 2.09 -4.64 -5.95
CA ILE A 155 2.73 -3.79 -6.96
C ILE A 155 1.74 -3.47 -8.08
N ALA A 156 1.06 -4.49 -8.63
CA ALA A 156 0.05 -4.30 -9.67
C ALA A 156 -1.07 -3.36 -9.21
N ARG A 157 -1.61 -3.57 -8.00
CA ARG A 157 -2.67 -2.74 -7.41
C ARG A 157 -2.24 -1.28 -7.26
N ALA A 158 -1.02 -1.05 -6.76
CA ALA A 158 -0.45 0.27 -6.58
C ALA A 158 -0.20 1.00 -7.92
N LEU A 159 0.36 0.30 -8.90
CA LEU A 159 0.60 0.85 -10.24
C LEU A 159 -0.70 1.08 -11.00
N TYR A 160 -1.67 0.17 -10.88
CA TYR A 160 -2.99 0.33 -11.51
C TYR A 160 -3.73 1.55 -10.94
N ALA A 161 -3.49 1.91 -9.69
CA ALA A 161 -4.08 3.10 -9.09
C ALA A 161 -3.60 4.41 -9.73
N TYR A 162 -2.44 4.42 -10.39
CA TYR A 162 -1.92 5.60 -11.08
C TYR A 162 -2.93 6.10 -12.12
N ARG A 163 -3.14 7.41 -12.20
CA ARG A 163 -3.96 8.06 -13.23
C ARG A 163 -3.27 9.35 -13.65
N GLU A 164 -3.30 9.67 -14.93
CA GLU A 164 -2.76 10.94 -15.42
C GLU A 164 -3.47 12.11 -14.72
N GLY A 165 -2.69 13.10 -14.27
CA GLY A 165 -3.19 14.26 -13.53
C GLY A 165 -3.62 14.00 -12.08
N ALA A 166 -3.78 12.74 -11.64
CA ALA A 166 -4.10 12.42 -10.26
C ALA A 166 -2.87 12.51 -9.36
N VAL A 167 -3.08 13.08 -8.17
CA VAL A 167 -2.04 13.14 -7.14
C VAL A 167 -1.94 11.77 -6.49
N ARG A 168 -0.74 11.20 -6.42
CA ARG A 168 -0.52 9.87 -5.83
C ARG A 168 0.79 9.86 -5.05
N LEU A 169 0.82 9.09 -3.98
CA LEU A 169 2.04 8.73 -3.25
C LEU A 169 2.14 7.20 -3.20
N LEU A 170 3.25 6.67 -3.68
CA LEU A 170 3.56 5.25 -3.58
C LEU A 170 4.68 5.06 -2.57
N ILE A 171 4.38 4.33 -1.49
CA ILE A 171 5.36 3.90 -0.50
C ILE A 171 5.78 2.47 -0.82
N LEU A 172 7.07 2.26 -0.96
CA LEU A 172 7.68 0.95 -1.17
C LEU A 172 8.54 0.63 0.06
N ASP A 173 8.07 -0.27 0.92
CA ASP A 173 8.80 -0.72 2.11
C ASP A 173 9.23 -2.17 1.88
N ASP A 174 10.52 -2.34 1.59
CA ASP A 174 11.14 -3.59 1.12
C ASP A 174 10.30 -4.30 0.03
N PRO A 175 10.02 -3.62 -1.10
CA PRO A 175 9.01 -4.06 -2.07
C PRO A 175 9.40 -5.32 -2.85
N LEU A 176 10.69 -5.65 -2.91
CA LEU A 176 11.23 -6.81 -3.64
C LEU A 176 11.50 -8.00 -2.72
N GLU A 177 11.29 -7.85 -1.41
CA GLU A 177 11.39 -8.97 -0.48
C GLU A 177 10.38 -10.06 -0.87
N SER A 178 10.87 -11.31 -0.99
CA SER A 178 10.11 -12.49 -1.42
C SER A 178 9.74 -12.56 -2.91
N ILE A 179 10.31 -11.71 -3.77
CA ILE A 179 10.19 -11.84 -5.23
C ILE A 179 11.51 -12.40 -5.78
N ASP A 180 11.43 -13.57 -6.44
CA ASP A 180 12.49 -14.13 -7.28
C ASP A 180 12.45 -13.55 -8.71
#